data_AF-A0A329RYC8-F1
#
_entry.id   AF-A0A329RYC8-F1
#
_cell.length_a   1.000
_cell.length_b   1.000
_cell.length_c   1.000
_cell.angle_alpha   90.00
_cell.angle_beta   90.00
_cell.angle_gamma   90.00
#
_symmetry.space_group_name_H-M   'P 1'
#
loop_
_entity.id
_entity.type
_entity.pdbx_description
1 polymer ?
#
loop_
_entity_poly.entity_id
_entity_poly.type
_entity_poly.pdbx_seq_one_letter_code
_entity_poly.pdbx_strand_id
1 'polypeptide(L)'
;MDTSSISDDSMVKTVLQTVLDADTRVSNVRSKLAIQQRATVVEHSDSFSFASHKAMLLHALLQVKVIEAKGELAAATKIAIKRSGMRGKYARRRQLEVERVVTDLELQLQFTGQMNNERETVRATNEASILGEINEKIEAYEITLKAFDEGSSSSAYFDDYGY
;
A
#
# COMPACT_ATOMS: atom_id res chain seq x y z
N MET A 1 21.75 37.77 -16.88
CA MET A 1 21.72 36.42 -16.30
C MET A 1 21.08 36.63 -14.94
N ASP A 2 19.76 36.45 -14.88
CA ASP A 2 18.97 36.87 -13.74
C ASP A 2 18.62 35.62 -12.93
N THR A 3 19.46 35.32 -11.95
CA THR A 3 19.21 34.30 -10.93
C THR A 3 18.78 35.00 -9.66
N SER A 4 17.51 35.38 -9.56
CA SER A 4 16.97 35.86 -8.29
C SER A 4 15.51 35.46 -8.11
N SER A 5 15.28 34.78 -6.99
CA SER A 5 14.00 34.54 -6.33
C SER A 5 13.17 33.37 -6.87
N ILE A 6 13.66 32.15 -6.68
CA ILE A 6 12.77 31.12 -6.14
C ILE A 6 12.43 31.63 -4.73
N SER A 7 11.21 32.13 -4.54
CA SER A 7 10.82 32.71 -3.25
C SER A 7 10.92 31.65 -2.15
N ASP A 8 11.38 32.05 -0.96
CA ASP A 8 11.45 31.18 0.23
C ASP A 8 10.11 30.48 0.47
N ASP A 9 9.00 31.14 0.15
CA ASP A 9 7.63 30.62 0.24
C ASP A 9 7.38 29.39 -0.67
N SER A 10 8.02 29.33 -1.84
CA SER A 10 7.95 28.16 -2.73
C SER A 10 8.80 26.99 -2.26
N MET A 11 9.94 27.26 -1.61
CA MET A 11 10.76 26.23 -0.96
C MET A 11 10.04 25.68 0.27
N VAL A 12 9.50 26.54 1.13
CA VAL A 12 8.73 26.14 2.32
C VAL A 12 7.52 25.30 1.91
N LYS A 13 6.78 25.70 0.88
CA LYS A 13 5.64 24.91 0.36
C LYS A 13 6.07 23.55 -0.19
N THR A 14 7.24 23.48 -0.83
CA THR A 14 7.78 22.22 -1.36
C THR A 14 8.20 21.29 -0.22
N VAL A 15 8.89 21.82 0.80
CA VAL A 15 9.29 21.07 2.00
C VAL A 15 8.07 20.57 2.77
N LEU A 16 7.09 21.44 3.03
CA LEU A 16 5.83 21.04 3.69
C LEU A 16 5.11 19.95 2.91
N GLN A 17 5.03 20.06 1.58
CA GLN A 17 4.45 19.02 0.75
C GLN A 17 5.23 17.70 0.85
N THR A 18 6.57 17.74 0.88
CA THR A 18 7.39 16.53 1.01
C THR A 18 7.22 15.86 2.37
N VAL A 19 7.08 16.63 3.45
CA VAL A 19 6.83 16.11 4.80
C VAL A 19 5.43 15.49 4.89
N LEU A 20 4.40 16.16 4.36
CA LEU A 20 3.04 15.62 4.29
C LEU A 20 2.96 14.35 3.44
N ASP A 21 3.67 14.32 2.31
CA ASP A 21 3.77 13.13 1.45
C ASP A 21 4.52 11.98 2.17
N ALA A 22 5.51 12.29 3.00
CA ALA A 22 6.20 11.28 3.83
C ALA A 22 5.27 10.74 4.93
N ASP A 23 4.55 11.61 5.63
CA ASP A 23 3.65 11.23 6.73
C ASP A 23 2.47 10.38 6.24
N THR A 24 1.90 10.74 5.09
CA THR A 24 0.88 9.90 4.42
C THR A 24 1.43 8.54 3.98
N ARG A 25 2.69 8.46 3.52
CA ARG A 25 3.34 7.18 3.18
C ARG A 25 3.56 6.31 4.42
N VAL A 26 4.03 6.89 5.53
CA VAL A 26 4.21 6.17 6.81
C VAL A 26 2.87 5.66 7.33
N SER A 27 1.84 6.51 7.36
CA SER A 27 0.48 6.14 7.76
C SER A 27 -0.09 5.00 6.90
N ASN A 28 0.13 5.04 5.59
CA ASN A 28 -0.27 3.96 4.67
C ASN A 28 0.48 2.64 4.90
N VAL A 29 1.76 2.66 5.29
CA VAL A 29 2.49 1.43 5.62
C VAL A 29 2.01 0.88 6.96
N ARG A 30 1.81 1.75 7.97
CA ARG A 30 1.27 1.35 9.28
C ARG A 30 -0.13 0.75 9.17
N SER A 31 -1.00 1.28 8.31
CA SER A 31 -2.35 0.74 8.14
C SER A 31 -2.35 -0.66 7.54
N LYS A 32 -1.50 -0.94 6.53
CA LYS A 32 -1.32 -2.28 5.95
C LYS A 32 -0.75 -3.27 6.97
N LEU A 33 0.27 -2.84 7.71
CA LEU A 33 0.87 -3.63 8.79
C LEU A 33 -0.18 -3.99 9.85
N ALA A 34 -0.99 -3.01 10.27
CA ALA A 34 -2.06 -3.23 11.24
C ALA A 34 -3.14 -4.19 10.72
N ILE A 35 -3.49 -4.17 9.43
CA ILE A 35 -4.42 -5.16 8.86
C ILE A 35 -3.86 -6.58 8.99
N GLN A 36 -2.58 -6.78 8.66
CA GLN A 36 -1.94 -8.10 8.69
C GLN A 36 -1.71 -8.61 10.10
N GLN A 37 -1.18 -7.77 11.00
CA GLN A 37 -0.94 -8.12 12.39
C GLN A 37 -2.24 -8.52 13.09
N ARG A 38 -3.33 -7.78 12.87
CA ARG A 38 -4.64 -8.11 13.43
C ARG A 38 -5.14 -9.48 13.00
N ALA A 39 -4.96 -9.85 11.73
CA ALA A 39 -5.37 -11.17 11.23
C ALA A 39 -4.54 -12.33 11.82
N THR A 40 -3.30 -12.07 12.23
CA THR A 40 -2.42 -13.09 12.85
C THR A 40 -2.60 -13.21 14.37
N VAL A 41 -3.28 -12.27 15.03
CA VAL A 41 -3.50 -12.32 16.48
C VAL A 41 -4.78 -13.10 16.77
N VAL A 42 -4.63 -14.18 17.55
CA VAL A 42 -5.67 -15.18 17.84
C VAL A 42 -6.92 -14.62 18.55
N GLU A 43 -6.82 -13.46 19.20
CA GLU A 43 -7.92 -12.86 20.00
C GLU A 43 -8.66 -11.70 19.30
N HIS A 44 -8.84 -11.76 17.97
CA HIS A 44 -9.62 -10.72 17.29
C HIS A 44 -11.13 -10.99 17.31
N SER A 45 -11.83 -10.20 18.11
CA SER A 45 -13.28 -10.03 18.15
C SER A 45 -13.78 -9.21 16.95
N ASP A 46 -13.42 -9.62 15.73
CA ASP A 46 -13.89 -8.92 14.54
C ASP A 46 -15.40 -9.14 14.36
N SER A 47 -16.10 -8.06 14.04
CA SER A 47 -17.54 -8.02 13.76
C SER A 47 -17.89 -8.71 12.42
N PHE A 48 -16.88 -9.19 11.69
CA PHE A 48 -17.04 -10.06 10.54
C PHE A 48 -16.89 -11.51 10.97
N SER A 49 -18.01 -12.21 11.05
CA SER A 49 -18.02 -13.65 11.22
C SER A 49 -17.56 -14.31 9.91
N PHE A 50 -16.30 -14.74 9.87
CA PHE A 50 -15.74 -15.51 8.76
C PHE A 50 -16.15 -16.98 8.84
N ALA A 51 -16.22 -17.66 7.69
CA ALA A 51 -16.53 -19.09 7.65
C ALA A 51 -15.42 -19.97 8.26
N SER A 52 -14.18 -19.47 8.31
CA SER A 52 -13.02 -20.13 8.93
C SER A 52 -11.90 -19.14 9.23
N HIS A 53 -10.91 -19.56 10.04
CA HIS A 53 -9.68 -18.79 10.28
C HIS A 53 -8.89 -18.56 8.98
N LYS A 54 -8.82 -19.58 8.11
CA LYS A 54 -8.20 -19.47 6.78
C LYS A 54 -8.88 -18.39 5.93
N ALA A 55 -10.21 -18.30 5.96
CA ALA A 55 -10.95 -17.27 5.23
C ALA A 55 -10.61 -15.86 5.74
N MET A 56 -10.45 -15.70 7.06
CA MET A 56 -10.01 -14.46 7.69
C MET A 56 -8.59 -14.06 7.28
N LEU A 57 -7.64 -15.00 7.32
CA LEU A 57 -6.26 -14.77 6.88
C LEU A 57 -6.19 -14.36 5.41
N LEU A 58 -6.91 -15.09 4.54
CA LEU A 58 -6.98 -14.77 3.13
C LEU A 58 -7.65 -13.40 2.90
N HIS A 59 -8.69 -13.08 3.66
CA HIS A 59 -9.36 -11.78 3.59
C HIS A 59 -8.37 -10.64 3.90
N ALA A 60 -7.63 -10.73 4.99
CA ALA A 60 -6.65 -9.72 5.37
C ALA A 60 -5.53 -9.55 4.33
N LEU A 61 -5.03 -10.66 3.79
CA LEU A 61 -4.05 -10.63 2.71
C LEU A 61 -4.59 -9.95 1.46
N LEU A 62 -5.82 -10.28 1.05
CA LEU A 62 -6.49 -9.68 -0.11
C LEU A 62 -6.79 -8.19 0.11
N GLN A 63 -7.18 -7.77 1.33
CA GLN A 63 -7.38 -6.35 1.65
C GLN A 63 -6.11 -5.55 1.37
N VAL A 64 -4.96 -6.04 1.83
CA VAL A 64 -3.68 -5.37 1.59
C VAL A 64 -3.31 -5.36 0.11
N LYS A 65 -3.50 -6.46 -0.61
CA LYS A 65 -3.27 -6.53 -2.06
C LYS A 65 -4.15 -5.54 -2.83
N VAL A 66 -5.42 -5.39 -2.44
CA VAL A 66 -6.33 -4.39 -3.03
C VAL A 66 -5.83 -2.97 -2.78
N ILE A 67 -5.37 -2.64 -1.56
CA ILE A 67 -4.81 -1.32 -1.25
C ILE A 67 -3.59 -1.04 -2.12
N GLU A 68 -2.68 -2.01 -2.27
CA GLU A 68 -1.49 -1.86 -3.12
C GLU A 68 -1.83 -1.70 -4.60
N ALA A 69 -2.71 -2.55 -5.14
CA ALA A 69 -3.13 -2.50 -6.53
C ALA A 69 -3.88 -1.19 -6.85
N LYS A 70 -4.68 -0.66 -5.92
CA LYS A 70 -5.30 0.68 -6.07
C LYS A 70 -4.27 1.80 -6.08
N GLY A 71 -3.23 1.71 -5.25
CA GLY A 71 -2.09 2.63 -5.28
C GLY A 71 -1.37 2.59 -6.64
N GLU A 72 -1.16 1.39 -7.18
CA GLU A 72 -0.58 1.23 -8.52
C GLU A 72 -1.49 1.78 -9.62
N LEU A 73 -2.80 1.55 -9.54
CA LEU A 73 -3.78 2.08 -10.50
C LEU A 73 -3.76 3.60 -10.51
N ALA A 74 -3.68 4.25 -9.34
CA ALA A 74 -3.57 5.69 -9.24
C ALA A 74 -2.29 6.22 -9.91
N ALA A 75 -1.15 5.54 -9.71
CA ALA A 75 0.11 5.87 -10.35
C ALA A 75 0.04 5.67 -11.88
N ALA A 76 -0.47 4.53 -12.34
CA ALA A 76 -0.64 4.21 -13.75
C ALA A 76 -1.55 5.22 -14.45
N THR A 77 -2.66 5.61 -13.82
CA THR A 77 -3.60 6.63 -14.31
C THR A 77 -2.91 7.99 -14.45
N LYS A 78 -2.15 8.42 -13.43
CA LYS A 78 -1.37 9.66 -13.49
C LYS A 78 -0.38 9.68 -14.66
N ILE A 79 0.27 8.55 -14.94
CA ILE A 79 1.18 8.40 -16.08
C ILE A 79 0.41 8.42 -17.40
N ALA A 80 -0.70 7.70 -17.50
CA ALA A 80 -1.52 7.62 -18.70
C ALA A 80 -2.09 8.99 -19.13
N ILE A 81 -2.47 9.82 -18.16
CA ILE A 81 -2.92 11.21 -18.40
C ILE A 81 -1.76 12.07 -18.93
N LYS A 82 -0.54 11.91 -18.38
CA LYS A 82 0.62 12.74 -18.73
C LYS A 82 1.30 12.37 -20.04
N ARG A 83 1.11 11.16 -20.56
CA ARG A 83 1.84 10.64 -21.74
C ARG A 83 0.99 10.70 -23.01
N SER A 84 1.61 11.10 -24.12
CA SER A 84 0.98 11.19 -25.44
C SER A 84 1.63 10.23 -26.47
N GLY A 85 1.02 10.12 -27.65
CA GLY A 85 1.52 9.28 -28.74
C GLY A 85 1.60 7.79 -28.38
N MET A 86 2.64 7.10 -28.88
CA MET A 86 2.85 5.68 -28.59
C MET A 86 3.08 5.40 -27.10
N ARG A 87 3.83 6.27 -26.40
CA ARG A 87 4.03 6.17 -24.95
C ARG A 87 2.71 6.29 -24.18
N GLY A 88 1.80 7.15 -24.65
CA GLY A 88 0.44 7.24 -24.12
C GLY A 88 -0.37 5.97 -24.33
N LYS A 89 -0.29 5.33 -25.51
CA LYS A 89 -0.95 4.04 -25.77
C LYS A 89 -0.47 2.94 -24.84
N TYR A 90 0.85 2.82 -24.62
CA TYR A 90 1.41 1.85 -23.68
C TYR A 90 0.99 2.15 -22.23
N ALA A 91 0.98 3.43 -21.83
CA ALA A 91 0.54 3.82 -20.50
C ALA A 91 -0.94 3.51 -20.24
N ARG A 92 -1.82 3.73 -21.21
CA ARG A 92 -3.25 3.35 -21.12
C ARG A 92 -3.45 1.83 -21.09
N ARG A 93 -2.68 1.09 -21.88
CA ARG A 93 -2.69 -0.39 -21.80
C ARG A 93 -2.31 -0.86 -20.40
N ARG A 94 -1.22 -0.31 -19.84
CA ARG A 94 -0.79 -0.63 -18.48
C ARG A 94 -1.87 -0.27 -17.45
N GLN A 95 -2.52 0.89 -17.61
CA GLN A 95 -3.63 1.29 -16.73
C GLN A 95 -4.76 0.25 -16.74
N LEU A 96 -5.20 -0.22 -17.91
CA LEU A 96 -6.24 -1.24 -18.04
C LEU A 96 -5.83 -2.59 -17.45
N GLU A 97 -4.56 -2.98 -17.60
CA GLU A 97 -4.03 -4.21 -16.98
C GLU A 97 -4.11 -4.13 -15.46
N VAL A 98 -3.70 -3.01 -14.87
CA VAL A 98 -3.76 -2.82 -13.41
C VAL A 98 -5.20 -2.72 -12.93
N GLU A 99 -6.09 -2.06 -13.69
CA GLU A 99 -7.53 -1.99 -13.38
C GLU A 99 -8.14 -3.39 -13.31
N ARG A 100 -7.83 -4.27 -14.27
CA ARG A 100 -8.27 -5.66 -14.24
C ARG A 100 -7.78 -6.40 -12.99
N VAL A 101 -6.52 -6.19 -12.60
CA VAL A 101 -5.96 -6.80 -11.38
C VAL A 101 -6.72 -6.33 -10.14
N VAL A 102 -7.04 -5.04 -10.06
CA VAL A 102 -7.85 -4.49 -8.95
C VAL A 102 -9.23 -5.14 -8.92
N THR A 103 -9.93 -5.23 -10.06
CA THR A 103 -11.26 -5.83 -10.11
C THR A 103 -11.25 -7.31 -9.72
N ASP A 104 -10.23 -8.06 -10.17
CA ASP A 104 -10.08 -9.47 -9.85
C ASP A 104 -9.83 -9.67 -8.35
N LEU A 105 -8.99 -8.82 -7.73
CA LEU A 105 -8.72 -8.85 -6.30
C LEU A 105 -9.94 -8.43 -5.46
N GLU A 106 -10.69 -7.42 -5.88
CA GLU A 106 -11.92 -7.00 -5.20
C GLU A 106 -12.99 -8.09 -5.23
N LEU A 107 -13.13 -8.78 -6.36
CA LEU A 107 -14.03 -9.92 -6.50
C LEU A 107 -13.63 -11.06 -5.55
N GLN A 108 -12.34 -11.41 -5.49
CA GLN A 108 -11.83 -12.41 -4.55
C GLN A 108 -12.06 -11.98 -3.09
N LEU A 109 -11.86 -10.71 -2.77
CA LEU A 109 -12.09 -10.17 -1.43
C LEU A 109 -13.56 -10.33 -1.02
N GLN A 110 -14.50 -10.04 -1.91
CA GLN A 110 -15.93 -10.26 -1.66
C GLN A 110 -16.25 -11.72 -1.34
N PHE A 111 -15.58 -12.67 -2.00
CA PHE A 111 -15.79 -14.10 -1.77
C PHE A 111 -15.34 -14.57 -0.38
N THR A 112 -14.35 -13.92 0.21
CA THR A 112 -13.88 -14.24 1.57
C THR A 112 -14.78 -13.72 2.67
N GLY A 113 -15.60 -12.69 2.40
CA GLY A 113 -16.52 -12.08 3.38
C GLY A 113 -17.92 -12.70 3.44
N GLN A 114 -18.23 -13.67 2.58
CA GLN A 114 -19.56 -14.31 2.56
C GLN A 114 -19.60 -15.52 3.50
N MET A 115 -20.52 -15.49 4.49
CA MET A 115 -20.69 -16.54 5.49
C MET A 115 -21.19 -17.88 4.94
N ASN A 116 -21.89 -17.86 3.80
CA ASN A 116 -22.66 -19.00 3.34
C ASN A 116 -21.77 -19.94 2.54
N ASN A 117 -21.08 -20.82 3.29
CA ASN A 117 -20.11 -21.81 2.84
C ASN A 117 -18.79 -21.21 2.33
N GLU A 118 -17.68 -21.78 2.80
CA GLU A 118 -16.38 -21.53 2.16
C GLU A 118 -16.49 -21.85 0.67
N ARG A 119 -16.35 -20.81 -0.17
CA ARG A 119 -16.27 -20.98 -1.62
C ARG A 119 -15.05 -21.81 -1.96
N GLU A 120 -15.12 -22.52 -3.09
CA GLU A 120 -14.06 -23.40 -3.57
C GLU A 120 -12.70 -22.71 -3.64
N THR A 121 -12.67 -21.41 -3.96
CA THR A 121 -11.45 -20.59 -3.98
C THR A 121 -10.77 -20.48 -2.62
N VAL A 122 -11.53 -20.40 -1.52
CA VAL A 122 -11.01 -20.39 -0.15
C VAL A 122 -10.64 -21.81 0.30
N ARG A 123 -11.34 -22.83 -0.19
CA ARG A 123 -11.02 -24.23 0.11
C ARG A 123 -9.71 -24.67 -0.53
N ALA A 124 -9.49 -24.28 -1.79
CA ALA A 124 -8.32 -24.65 -2.58
C ALA A 124 -7.03 -23.94 -2.13
N THR A 125 -7.11 -22.84 -1.39
CA THR A 125 -5.93 -22.15 -0.87
C THR A 125 -5.31 -22.88 0.32
N ASN A 126 -3.98 -22.93 0.33
CA ASN A 126 -3.19 -23.49 1.42
C ASN A 126 -2.95 -22.42 2.50
N GLU A 127 -3.44 -22.69 3.72
CA GLU A 127 -3.29 -21.79 4.87
C GLU A 127 -1.83 -21.46 5.19
N ALA A 128 -0.92 -22.44 5.13
CA ALA A 128 0.50 -22.23 5.38
C ALA A 128 1.11 -21.27 4.35
N SER A 129 0.65 -21.32 3.10
CA SER A 129 1.08 -20.40 2.04
C SER A 129 0.57 -18.98 2.29
N ILE A 130 -0.66 -18.84 2.80
CA ILE A 130 -1.24 -17.53 3.14
C ILE A 130 -0.46 -16.92 4.30
N LEU A 131 -0.18 -17.69 5.35
CA LEU A 131 0.60 -17.24 6.50
C LEU A 131 2.03 -16.86 6.12
N GLY A 132 2.68 -17.64 5.24
CA GLY A 132 4.00 -17.31 4.70
C GLY A 132 4.00 -15.95 4.01
N GLU A 133 3.03 -15.71 3.12
CA GLU A 133 2.94 -14.43 2.40
C GLU A 133 2.60 -13.24 3.33
N ILE A 134 1.76 -13.47 4.35
CA ILE A 134 1.48 -12.45 5.37
C ILE A 134 2.76 -12.09 6.13
N ASN A 135 3.54 -13.08 6.57
CA ASN A 135 4.77 -12.84 7.32
C ASN A 135 5.81 -12.11 6.48
N GLU A 136 6.02 -12.51 5.22
CA GLU A 136 6.92 -11.81 4.29
C GLU A 136 6.53 -10.33 4.11
N LYS A 137 5.23 -10.05 4.00
CA LYS A 137 4.73 -8.67 3.89
C LYS A 137 4.89 -7.88 5.18
N ILE A 138 4.66 -8.49 6.35
CA ILE A 138 4.90 -7.87 7.66
C ILE A 138 6.38 -7.46 7.76
N GLU A 139 7.31 -8.38 7.48
CA GLU A 139 8.75 -8.10 7.51
C GLU A 139 9.11 -6.96 6.55
N ALA A 140 8.59 -6.98 5.32
CA ALA A 140 8.82 -5.92 4.34
C ALA A 140 8.32 -4.55 4.82
N TYR A 141 7.14 -4.50 5.47
CA TYR A 141 6.61 -3.26 6.02
C TYR A 141 7.40 -2.77 7.24
N GLU A 142 7.84 -3.65 8.12
CA GLU A 142 8.69 -3.30 9.25
C GLU A 142 10.04 -2.73 8.80
N ILE A 143 10.67 -3.34 7.81
CA ILE A 143 11.90 -2.82 7.18
C ILE A 143 11.64 -1.44 6.59
N THR A 144 10.52 -1.25 5.89
CA THR A 144 10.15 0.03 5.28
C THR A 144 9.93 1.11 6.34
N LEU A 145 9.28 0.78 7.46
CA LEU A 145 9.08 1.73 8.58
C LEU A 145 10.40 2.10 9.26
N LYS A 146 11.28 1.12 9.52
CA LYS A 146 12.62 1.39 10.07
C LYS A 146 13.41 2.34 9.17
N ALA A 147 13.37 2.15 7.86
CA ALA A 147 14.03 3.04 6.91
C ALA A 147 13.47 4.48 6.95
N PHE A 148 12.17 4.66 7.20
CA PHE A 148 11.59 5.98 7.41
C PHE A 148 12.06 6.62 8.72
N ASP A 149 12.13 5.85 9.80
CA ASP A 149 12.59 6.33 11.11
C ASP A 149 14.08 6.71 11.08
N GLU A 150 14.92 5.93 10.40
CA GLU A 150 16.35 6.22 10.20
C GLU A 150 16.56 7.44 9.28
N GLY A 151 15.79 7.57 8.20
CA GLY A 151 15.83 8.73 7.31
C GLY A 151 15.38 10.03 8.00
N SER A 152 14.39 9.93 8.89
CA SER A 152 13.94 11.04 9.75
C SER A 152 15.03 11.45 10.75
N SER A 153 15.73 10.47 11.33
CA SER A 153 16.83 10.68 12.27
C SER A 153 18.07 11.30 11.62
N SER A 154 18.38 10.93 10.36
CA SER A 154 19.53 11.46 9.62
C SER A 154 19.36 12.90 9.14
N SER A 155 18.12 13.38 8.97
CA SER A 155 17.85 14.77 8.60
C SER A 155 18.04 15.74 9.77
N ALA A 156 17.97 15.26 11.01
CA ALA A 156 18.11 16.08 12.22
C ALA A 156 19.58 16.41 12.59
N TYR A 157 20.55 15.84 11.88
CA TYR A 157 21.99 16.09 12.11
C TYR A 157 22.63 17.08 11.13
N PHE A 158 21.86 17.70 10.23
CA PHE A 158 22.38 18.59 9.19
C PHE A 158 22.19 20.10 9.46
N ASP A 159 21.68 20.50 10.63
CA ASP A 159 21.41 21.91 10.97
C ASP A 159 22.38 22.53 12.02
N ASP A 160 23.45 21.83 12.45
CA ASP A 160 24.35 22.34 13.53
C ASP A 160 25.80 22.62 13.10
N TYR A 161 26.05 22.96 11.83
CA TYR A 161 27.32 23.56 11.42
C TYR A 161 27.10 24.96 10.85
N GLY A 162 26.89 25.91 11.76
CA GLY A 162 27.14 27.31 11.50
C GLY A 162 28.63 27.56 11.29
N TYR A 163 28.98 28.10 10.13
CA TYR A 163 30.15 28.94 9.89
C TYR A 163 29.75 30.08 8.97
#